data_AF-A0A849ZHD0-F1
#
_entry.id   AF-A0A849ZHD0-F1
#
_cell.length_a   1.000
_cell.length_b   1.000
_cell.length_c   1.000
_cell.angle_alpha   90.00
_cell.angle_beta   90.00
_cell.angle_gamma   90.00
#
_symmetry.space_group_name_H-M   'P 1'
#
loop_
_entity.id
_entity.type
_entity.pdbx_description
1 polymer ?
#
loop_
_entity_poly.entity_id
_entity_poly.type
_entity_poly.pdbx_seq_one_letter_code
_entity_poly.pdbx_strand_id
1 'polypeptide(L)'
;MTKHEKSAFACALLLAGATSACSSNVGEAIRPKEATATEALGATSSLEACEADYAKPLVIDISPEDRGDLEAKLKQGGPVVNFDCKSMKVLPTCRMKSTEYKWVGYTPKAQLVEMESGDDLGASLPLNGMSFKAALDRSGRLNLATMTVGQRSAGMLVVDRNNLEGDCAKATHVVNSVWVGAFKLESGS
;
A
#
# COMPACT_ATOMS: atom_id res chain seq x y z
N MET A 1 76.70 -24.42 56.31
CA MET A 1 76.25 -25.81 56.10
C MET A 1 74.78 -25.81 56.49
N THR A 2 73.74 -25.89 55.66
CA THR A 2 73.39 -26.57 54.39
C THR A 2 72.23 -25.76 53.76
N LYS A 3 72.31 -25.20 52.55
CA LYS A 3 72.04 -25.73 51.18
C LYS A 3 70.55 -26.00 50.84
N HIS A 4 70.11 -25.34 49.74
CA HIS A 4 68.91 -25.51 48.88
C HIS A 4 67.59 -24.92 49.40
N GLU A 5 66.73 -24.26 48.61
CA GLU A 5 66.40 -24.44 47.19
C GLU A 5 65.77 -23.16 46.56
N LYS A 6 65.79 -23.10 45.23
CA LYS A 6 65.49 -21.95 44.37
C LYS A 6 63.99 -21.82 44.07
N SER A 7 63.48 -20.61 43.86
CA SER A 7 62.40 -20.41 42.88
C SER A 7 62.45 -19.00 42.30
N ALA A 8 62.68 -18.94 41.00
CA ALA A 8 62.64 -17.76 40.15
C ALA A 8 61.42 -17.92 39.25
N PHE A 9 60.61 -16.88 39.08
CA PHE A 9 59.89 -16.65 37.81
C PHE A 9 59.52 -15.17 37.68
N ALA A 10 60.15 -14.54 36.69
CA ALA A 10 59.83 -13.23 36.18
C ALA A 10 58.69 -13.34 35.15
N CYS A 11 57.75 -12.39 35.16
CA CYS A 11 56.80 -12.12 34.08
C CYS A 11 56.39 -10.65 34.19
N ALA A 12 57.07 -9.72 33.51
CA ALA A 12 56.65 -9.13 32.23
C ALA A 12 55.24 -8.48 32.32
N LEU A 13 55.17 -7.15 32.57
CA LEU A 13 55.04 -6.08 31.56
C LEU A 13 53.72 -6.10 30.75
N LEU A 14 52.96 -5.01 30.93
CA LEU A 14 52.05 -4.35 29.98
C LEU A 14 50.72 -5.04 29.61
N LEU A 15 49.63 -4.58 30.23
CA LEU A 15 48.32 -4.46 29.56
C LEU A 15 47.63 -3.15 29.98
N ALA A 16 47.93 -2.09 29.25
CA ALA A 16 47.10 -0.90 29.15
C ALA A 16 46.46 -0.90 27.75
N GLY A 17 45.14 -0.75 27.68
CA GLY A 17 44.42 -0.42 26.45
C GLY A 17 43.47 -1.50 25.92
N ALA A 18 42.20 -1.39 26.28
CA ALA A 18 41.08 -1.85 25.45
C ALA A 18 39.75 -1.22 25.94
N THR A 19 39.60 0.10 25.81
CA THR A 19 38.27 0.71 25.71
C THR A 19 37.78 0.51 24.28
N SER A 20 37.22 -0.66 23.98
CA SER A 20 36.58 -0.91 22.69
C SER A 20 35.24 -0.19 22.66
N ALA A 21 35.22 0.91 21.91
CA ALA A 21 34.04 1.61 21.47
C ALA A 21 33.10 0.65 20.72
N CYS A 22 31.88 0.49 21.21
CA CYS A 22 30.78 -0.05 20.40
C CYS A 22 30.44 0.98 19.31
N SER A 23 31.09 0.87 18.16
CA SER A 23 30.67 1.62 16.97
C SER A 23 29.40 0.97 16.41
N SER A 24 28.28 1.68 16.49
CA SER A 24 26.93 1.27 16.09
C SER A 24 26.71 1.05 14.58
N ASN A 25 27.77 0.97 13.77
CA ASN A 25 27.67 0.95 12.30
C ASN A 25 27.95 -0.42 11.65
N VAL A 26 28.29 -1.44 12.45
CA VAL A 26 28.53 -2.78 11.89
C VAL A 26 27.22 -3.43 11.42
N GLY A 27 26.10 -3.19 12.13
CA GLY A 27 24.79 -3.76 11.77
C GLY A 27 24.31 -3.35 10.38
N GLU A 28 24.51 -2.09 9.99
CA GLU A 28 24.14 -1.57 8.66
C GLU A 28 24.99 -2.20 7.54
N ALA A 29 26.25 -2.51 7.83
CA ALA A 29 27.20 -3.06 6.85
C ALA A 29 27.00 -4.56 6.54
N ILE A 30 26.35 -5.30 7.44
CA ILE A 30 26.03 -6.73 7.26
C ILE A 30 24.54 -6.98 6.94
N ARG A 31 23.69 -5.94 6.98
CA ARG A 31 22.28 -6.08 6.59
C ARG A 31 22.21 -6.36 5.09
N PRO A 32 21.64 -7.50 4.65
CA PRO A 32 21.37 -7.73 3.24
C PRO A 32 20.53 -6.58 2.71
N LYS A 33 20.92 -6.05 1.55
CA LYS A 33 20.15 -5.00 0.88
C LYS A 33 18.73 -5.54 0.63
N GLU A 34 17.72 -4.87 1.18
CA GLU A 34 16.33 -5.29 1.01
C GLU A 34 15.99 -5.29 -0.48
N ALA A 35 15.45 -6.41 -0.96
CA ALA A 35 15.01 -6.52 -2.34
C ALA A 35 13.84 -5.56 -2.54
N THR A 36 13.94 -4.71 -3.55
CA THR A 36 12.88 -3.74 -3.80
C THR A 36 11.65 -4.46 -4.37
N ALA A 37 10.45 -3.98 -4.04
CA ALA A 37 9.21 -4.54 -4.61
C ALA A 37 9.23 -4.52 -6.15
N THR A 38 9.91 -3.54 -6.75
CA THR A 38 10.13 -3.43 -8.19
C THR A 38 10.99 -4.56 -8.76
N GLU A 39 12.05 -4.96 -8.06
CA GLU A 39 12.91 -6.10 -8.45
C GLU A 39 12.19 -7.44 -8.28
N ALA A 40 11.39 -7.60 -7.22
CA ALA A 40 10.64 -8.84 -6.98
C ALA A 40 9.49 -9.04 -7.97
N LEU A 41 8.86 -7.96 -8.44
CA LEU A 41 7.74 -7.99 -9.36
C LEU A 41 8.14 -7.85 -10.84
N GLY A 42 9.42 -7.64 -11.14
CA GLY A 42 9.92 -7.47 -12.51
C GLY A 42 9.33 -6.25 -13.24
N ALA A 43 8.83 -5.26 -12.50
CA ALA A 43 8.12 -4.12 -13.09
C ALA A 43 9.13 -3.11 -13.66
N THR A 44 9.28 -3.08 -14.99
CA THR A 44 10.01 -2.02 -15.68
C THR A 44 9.27 -0.69 -15.53
N SER A 45 9.98 0.34 -15.10
CA SER A 45 9.48 1.68 -14.76
C SER A 45 9.04 2.51 -15.98
N SER A 46 8.13 1.99 -16.80
CA SER A 46 7.47 2.75 -17.86
C SER A 46 6.01 2.94 -17.51
N LEU A 47 5.64 4.19 -17.22
CA LEU A 47 4.26 4.69 -17.14
C LEU A 47 3.57 4.68 -18.52
N GLU A 48 3.81 3.66 -19.34
CA GLU A 48 3.10 3.43 -20.60
C GLU A 48 1.81 2.69 -20.26
N ALA A 49 0.68 3.40 -20.35
CA ALA A 49 -0.67 2.93 -20.06
C ALA A 49 -0.72 2.02 -18.85
N CYS A 50 -0.73 2.59 -17.65
CA CYS A 50 -0.73 1.81 -16.41
C CYS A 50 -1.73 0.69 -16.55
N GLU A 51 -1.23 -0.54 -16.57
CA GLU A 51 -2.05 -1.71 -16.38
C GLU A 51 -2.56 -1.56 -14.96
N ALA A 52 -3.70 -0.87 -14.82
CA ALA A 52 -4.48 -0.93 -13.61
C ALA A 52 -4.73 -2.42 -13.44
N ASP A 53 -4.02 -3.05 -12.50
CA ASP A 53 -4.29 -4.41 -12.12
C ASP A 53 -5.69 -4.41 -11.52
N TYR A 54 -6.70 -4.56 -12.40
CA TYR A 54 -8.12 -4.49 -12.07
C TYR A 54 -8.51 -5.58 -11.05
N ALA A 55 -7.60 -6.51 -10.74
CA ALA A 55 -7.75 -7.55 -9.74
C ALA A 55 -7.48 -7.07 -8.30
N LYS A 56 -6.87 -5.89 -8.09
CA LYS A 56 -6.59 -5.35 -6.74
C LYS A 56 -7.46 -4.13 -6.41
N PRO A 57 -8.03 -4.07 -5.19
CA PRO A 57 -8.80 -2.91 -4.77
C PRO A 57 -7.88 -1.67 -4.70
N LEU A 58 -8.23 -0.64 -5.46
CA LEU A 58 -7.52 0.64 -5.44
C LEU A 58 -7.96 1.43 -4.20
N VAL A 59 -7.02 1.66 -3.27
CA VAL A 59 -7.23 2.65 -2.20
C VAL A 59 -6.90 4.01 -2.79
N ILE A 60 -7.93 4.84 -2.99
CA ILE A 60 -7.80 6.23 -3.45
C ILE A 60 -8.16 7.20 -2.33
N ASP A 61 -7.49 8.36 -2.33
CA ASP A 61 -7.87 9.46 -1.45
C ASP A 61 -9.00 10.17 -2.17
N ILE A 62 -10.19 10.05 -1.61
CA ILE A 62 -11.42 10.61 -2.16
C ILE A 62 -12.06 11.48 -1.09
N SER A 63 -12.40 12.71 -1.45
CA SER A 63 -13.05 13.61 -0.50
C SER A 63 -14.42 13.05 -0.08
N PRO A 64 -14.95 13.44 1.10
CA PRO A 64 -16.29 13.04 1.51
C PRO A 64 -17.38 13.39 0.47
N GLU A 65 -17.22 14.51 -0.22
CA GLU A 65 -18.11 14.99 -1.26
C GLU A 65 -18.05 14.09 -2.50
N ASP A 66 -16.85 13.84 -3.02
CA ASP A 66 -16.62 12.97 -4.18
C ASP A 66 -17.10 11.53 -3.91
N ARG A 67 -16.93 11.06 -2.67
CA ARG A 67 -17.48 9.78 -2.22
C ARG A 67 -19.00 9.80 -2.21
N GLY A 68 -19.62 10.86 -1.68
CA GLY A 68 -21.07 11.02 -1.70
C GLY A 68 -21.62 11.02 -3.13
N ASP A 69 -20.94 11.68 -4.06
CA ASP A 69 -21.28 11.68 -5.48
C ASP A 69 -21.17 10.30 -6.11
N LEU A 70 -20.12 9.53 -5.78
CA LEU A 70 -19.98 8.14 -6.22
C LEU A 70 -21.17 7.31 -5.72
N GLU A 71 -21.49 7.40 -4.44
CA GLU A 71 -22.60 6.66 -3.81
C GLU A 71 -23.96 7.04 -4.41
N ALA A 72 -24.18 8.32 -4.70
CA ALA A 72 -25.38 8.81 -5.38
C ALA A 72 -25.48 8.24 -6.80
N LYS A 73 -24.38 8.22 -7.56
CA LYS A 73 -24.37 7.73 -8.95
C LYS A 73 -24.54 6.24 -9.09
N LEU A 74 -24.07 5.46 -8.12
CA LEU A 74 -24.38 4.03 -8.06
C LEU A 74 -25.91 3.78 -8.01
N LYS A 75 -26.68 4.73 -7.48
CA LYS A 75 -28.16 4.68 -7.45
C LYS A 75 -28.82 5.24 -8.71
N GLN A 76 -28.09 5.99 -9.54
CA GLN A 76 -28.66 6.78 -10.65
C GLN A 76 -28.26 6.28 -12.06
N GLY A 77 -27.55 5.16 -12.20
CA GLY A 77 -27.20 4.62 -13.53
C GLY A 77 -25.74 4.22 -13.71
N GLY A 78 -24.91 4.31 -12.67
CA GLY A 78 -23.54 3.81 -12.73
C GLY A 78 -22.52 4.90 -13.02
N PRO A 79 -21.53 5.07 -12.11
CA PRO A 79 -20.54 6.12 -12.22
C PRO A 79 -19.52 5.83 -13.34
N VAL A 80 -19.23 6.88 -14.10
CA VAL A 80 -18.17 6.90 -15.10
C VAL A 80 -17.04 7.79 -14.59
N VAL A 81 -15.80 7.39 -14.79
CA VAL A 81 -14.63 8.06 -14.22
C VAL A 81 -13.60 8.44 -15.28
N ASN A 82 -12.88 9.51 -15.00
CA ASN A 82 -11.59 9.81 -15.58
C ASN A 82 -10.51 9.28 -14.64
N PHE A 83 -9.66 8.38 -15.13
CA PHE A 83 -8.57 7.76 -14.39
C PHE A 83 -7.30 7.89 -15.21
N ASP A 84 -6.29 8.50 -14.60
CA ASP A 84 -4.99 8.81 -15.22
C ASP A 84 -3.83 8.10 -14.51
N CYS A 85 -4.13 6.98 -13.85
CA CYS A 85 -3.24 6.19 -13.01
C CYS A 85 -2.76 6.82 -11.72
N LYS A 86 -2.99 8.11 -11.52
CA LYS A 86 -2.59 8.82 -10.28
C LYS A 86 -3.81 9.24 -9.49
N SER A 87 -4.90 9.54 -10.20
CA SER A 87 -6.14 10.00 -9.63
C SER A 87 -7.32 9.33 -10.33
N MET A 88 -8.41 9.20 -9.58
CA MET A 88 -9.71 8.80 -10.11
C MET A 88 -10.70 9.93 -9.82
N LYS A 89 -11.31 10.47 -10.87
CA LYS A 89 -12.33 11.52 -10.76
C LYS A 89 -13.65 11.03 -11.32
N VAL A 90 -14.69 11.11 -10.51
CA VAL A 90 -16.05 10.75 -10.91
C VAL A 90 -16.60 11.87 -11.79
N LEU A 91 -16.99 11.57 -13.03
CA LEU A 91 -17.47 12.59 -13.96
C LEU A 91 -18.89 13.02 -13.58
N PRO A 92 -19.14 14.29 -13.20
CA PRO A 92 -20.39 14.76 -12.57
C PRO A 92 -21.63 14.38 -13.38
N THR A 93 -21.59 14.63 -14.68
CA THR A 93 -22.74 14.49 -15.60
C THR A 93 -22.69 13.24 -16.47
N CYS A 94 -21.56 12.52 -16.51
CA CYS A 94 -21.45 11.28 -17.29
C CYS A 94 -21.87 10.08 -16.45
N ARG A 95 -22.80 9.29 -16.98
CA ARG A 95 -23.27 8.05 -16.36
C ARG A 95 -23.55 7.01 -17.41
N MET A 96 -23.73 5.77 -17.00
CA MET A 96 -24.39 4.81 -17.87
C MET A 96 -25.91 4.91 -17.73
N LYS A 97 -26.63 4.60 -18.81
CA LYS A 97 -28.08 4.51 -18.80
C LYS A 97 -28.46 3.13 -18.27
N SER A 98 -29.61 3.06 -17.62
CA SER A 98 -30.31 1.81 -17.28
C SER A 98 -29.46 0.75 -16.57
N THR A 99 -28.39 1.14 -15.86
CA THR A 99 -27.52 0.22 -15.13
C THR A 99 -27.87 0.23 -13.67
N GLU A 100 -28.25 -0.92 -13.14
CA GLU A 100 -28.57 -1.12 -11.73
C GLU A 100 -27.44 -1.81 -10.99
N TYR A 101 -27.14 -1.34 -9.78
CA TYR A 101 -26.14 -1.93 -8.92
C TYR A 101 -26.79 -2.77 -7.84
N LYS A 102 -26.70 -4.09 -7.99
CA LYS A 102 -27.25 -5.04 -7.04
C LYS A 102 -26.29 -5.24 -5.88
N TRP A 103 -26.84 -5.35 -4.68
CA TRP A 103 -26.07 -5.72 -3.50
C TRP A 103 -25.78 -7.21 -3.54
N VAL A 104 -24.50 -7.55 -3.36
CA VAL A 104 -24.04 -8.93 -3.18
C VAL A 104 -23.34 -8.97 -1.83
N GLY A 105 -24.02 -9.54 -0.83
CA GLY A 105 -23.47 -9.73 0.50
C GLY A 105 -22.43 -10.85 0.54
N TYR A 106 -21.38 -10.66 1.32
CA TYR A 106 -20.35 -11.66 1.58
C TYR A 106 -20.36 -12.05 3.05
N THR A 107 -19.83 -13.24 3.36
CA THR A 107 -19.29 -13.49 4.69
C THR A 107 -18.20 -12.46 4.95
N PRO A 108 -18.19 -11.75 6.09
CA PRO A 108 -17.19 -10.74 6.38
C PRO A 108 -15.77 -11.29 6.21
N LYS A 109 -14.96 -10.60 5.40
CA LYS A 109 -13.56 -10.94 5.14
C LYS A 109 -12.68 -9.87 5.77
N ALA A 110 -11.94 -10.23 6.81
CA ALA A 110 -10.99 -9.35 7.45
C ALA A 110 -9.57 -9.60 6.91
N GLN A 111 -8.81 -8.53 6.72
CA GLN A 111 -7.41 -8.60 6.32
C GLN A 111 -6.60 -7.56 7.10
N LEU A 112 -5.41 -7.96 7.55
CA LEU A 112 -4.40 -7.05 8.09
C LEU A 112 -3.24 -6.99 7.10
N VAL A 113 -2.85 -5.79 6.71
CA VAL A 113 -1.66 -5.53 5.90
C VAL A 113 -0.71 -4.69 6.73
N GLU A 114 0.46 -5.24 7.02
CA GLU A 114 1.54 -4.57 7.74
C GLU A 114 2.54 -4.04 6.72
N MET A 115 2.93 -2.78 6.87
CA MET A 115 3.87 -2.09 5.98
C MET A 115 5.01 -1.54 6.85
N GLU A 116 6.23 -1.98 6.58
CA GLU A 116 7.42 -1.61 7.37
C GLU A 116 8.41 -0.77 6.55
N SER A 117 8.29 -0.81 5.22
CA SER A 117 9.13 -0.07 4.29
C SER A 117 8.32 0.77 3.31
N GLY A 118 8.99 1.76 2.69
CA GLY A 118 8.40 2.54 1.61
C GLY A 118 7.97 1.68 0.43
N ASP A 119 8.64 0.54 0.23
CA ASP A 119 8.32 -0.43 -0.82
C ASP A 119 7.05 -1.22 -0.48
N ASP A 120 6.88 -1.66 0.77
CA ASP A 120 5.63 -2.30 1.23
C ASP A 120 4.45 -1.34 1.09
N LEU A 121 4.69 -0.07 1.41
CA LEU A 121 3.71 1.00 1.31
C LEU A 121 3.31 1.25 -0.14
N GLY A 122 4.26 1.30 -1.07
CA GLY A 122 4.01 1.43 -2.50
C GLY A 122 3.30 0.21 -3.09
N ALA A 123 3.63 -1.00 -2.63
CA ALA A 123 2.99 -2.24 -3.07
C ALA A 123 1.54 -2.38 -2.56
N SER A 124 1.29 -1.94 -1.33
CA SER A 124 -0.01 -2.06 -0.67
C SER A 124 -0.97 -0.92 -1.02
N LEU A 125 -0.45 0.29 -1.22
CA LEU A 125 -1.20 1.52 -1.50
C LEU A 125 -0.65 2.21 -2.76
N PRO A 126 -0.86 1.66 -3.96
CA PRO A 126 -0.16 2.10 -5.18
C PRO A 126 -0.49 3.54 -5.61
N LEU A 127 -1.66 4.07 -5.22
CA LEU A 127 -2.08 5.42 -5.61
C LEU A 127 -1.73 6.48 -4.57
N ASN A 128 -1.72 6.13 -3.28
CA ASN A 128 -1.56 7.09 -2.19
C ASN A 128 -0.46 6.75 -1.19
N GLY A 129 0.31 5.69 -1.37
CA GLY A 129 1.29 5.24 -0.39
C GLY A 129 2.24 6.36 0.04
N MET A 130 2.62 7.22 -0.91
CA MET A 130 3.48 8.37 -0.64
C MET A 130 2.91 9.39 0.36
N SER A 131 1.58 9.54 0.49
CA SER A 131 0.98 10.46 1.48
C SER A 131 1.20 9.98 2.92
N PHE A 132 1.48 8.69 3.10
CA PHE A 132 1.73 8.07 4.41
C PHE A 132 3.22 7.86 4.70
N LYS A 133 4.13 8.17 3.77
CA LYS A 133 5.58 7.94 3.93
C LYS A 133 6.13 8.61 5.19
N ALA A 134 5.74 9.86 5.45
CA ALA A 134 6.19 10.56 6.66
C ALA A 134 5.61 9.97 7.96
N ALA A 135 4.45 9.31 7.91
CA ALA A 135 3.93 8.57 9.05
C ALA A 135 4.75 7.29 9.26
N LEU A 136 5.01 6.54 8.18
CA LEU A 136 5.83 5.33 8.22
C LEU A 136 7.25 5.60 8.70
N ASP A 137 7.93 6.61 8.16
CA ASP A 137 9.29 6.96 8.55
C ASP A 137 9.39 7.34 10.05
N ARG A 138 8.28 7.82 10.65
CA ARG A 138 8.21 8.16 12.08
C ARG A 138 7.84 6.98 12.97
N SER A 139 6.93 6.12 12.53
CA SER A 139 6.43 4.99 13.33
C SER A 139 7.20 3.69 13.11
N GLY A 140 7.97 3.58 12.02
CA GLY A 140 8.64 2.35 11.58
C GLY A 140 7.69 1.29 11.00
N ARG A 141 6.38 1.37 11.29
CA ARG A 141 5.35 0.45 10.80
C ARG A 141 4.00 1.14 10.64
N LEU A 142 3.24 0.75 9.62
CA LEU A 142 1.83 1.08 9.42
C LEU A 142 1.00 -0.18 9.25
N ASN A 143 -0.14 -0.24 9.94
CA ASN A 143 -1.07 -1.36 9.92
C ASN A 143 -2.39 -0.92 9.28
N LEU A 144 -2.74 -1.53 8.15
CA LEU A 144 -4.03 -1.36 7.49
C LEU A 144 -4.89 -2.59 7.75
N ALA A 145 -5.87 -2.43 8.65
CA ALA A 145 -6.92 -3.42 8.86
C ALA A 145 -8.11 -3.09 7.95
N THR A 146 -8.59 -4.07 7.17
CA THR A 146 -9.80 -3.94 6.35
C THR A 146 -10.80 -5.05 6.69
N MET A 147 -12.09 -4.77 6.49
CA MET A 147 -13.16 -5.74 6.60
C MET A 147 -14.17 -5.51 5.48
N THR A 148 -14.26 -6.43 4.53
CA THR A 148 -15.25 -6.36 3.43
C THR A 148 -16.49 -7.19 3.76
N VAL A 149 -17.67 -6.62 3.59
CA VAL A 149 -18.97 -7.27 3.89
C VAL A 149 -19.82 -7.52 2.65
N GLY A 150 -19.41 -7.01 1.49
CA GLY A 150 -20.11 -7.22 0.23
C GLY A 150 -19.68 -6.22 -0.83
N GLN A 151 -20.44 -6.19 -1.93
CA GLN A 151 -20.23 -5.24 -3.01
C GLN A 151 -21.55 -4.78 -3.63
N ARG A 152 -21.53 -3.60 -4.23
CA ARG A 152 -22.53 -3.14 -5.20
C ARG A 152 -21.98 -3.44 -6.58
N SER A 153 -22.65 -4.28 -7.36
CA SER A 153 -22.18 -4.69 -8.69
C SER A 153 -23.24 -4.49 -9.74
N ALA A 154 -22.83 -3.97 -10.89
CA ALA A 154 -23.64 -3.90 -12.09
C ALA A 154 -23.73 -5.25 -12.83
N GLY A 155 -22.86 -6.22 -12.50
CA GLY A 155 -22.82 -7.52 -13.14
C GLY A 155 -22.51 -7.46 -14.65
N MET A 156 -21.84 -6.40 -15.09
CA MET A 156 -21.55 -6.20 -16.51
C MET A 156 -20.34 -7.03 -16.93
N LEU A 157 -20.46 -7.65 -18.10
CA LEU A 157 -19.35 -8.35 -18.77
C LEU A 157 -18.67 -7.47 -19.81
N VAL A 158 -19.42 -6.56 -20.45
CA VAL A 158 -18.95 -5.65 -21.49
C VAL A 158 -19.67 -4.31 -21.33
N VAL A 159 -18.95 -3.21 -21.56
CA VAL A 159 -19.51 -1.85 -21.57
C VAL A 159 -19.77 -1.42 -23.01
N ASP A 160 -21.04 -1.14 -23.34
CA ASP A 160 -21.40 -0.48 -24.60
C ASP A 160 -21.29 1.04 -24.45
N ARG A 161 -20.50 1.70 -25.31
CA ARG A 161 -20.37 3.17 -25.33
C ARG A 161 -21.69 3.87 -25.62
N ASN A 162 -22.60 3.24 -26.36
CA ASN A 162 -23.94 3.80 -26.61
C ASN A 162 -24.79 3.87 -25.33
N ASN A 163 -24.40 3.13 -24.30
CA ASN A 163 -25.04 3.18 -22.99
C ASN A 163 -24.58 4.38 -22.15
N LEU A 164 -23.67 5.23 -22.62
CA LEU A 164 -23.26 6.43 -21.90
C LEU A 164 -24.22 7.60 -22.14
N GLU A 165 -24.45 8.42 -21.12
CA GLU A 165 -25.26 9.66 -21.17
C GLU A 165 -24.53 10.83 -20.52
N GLY A 166 -24.72 12.02 -21.09
CA GLY A 166 -24.20 13.28 -20.58
C GLY A 166 -22.84 13.65 -21.17
N ASP A 167 -22.09 14.49 -20.47
CA ASP A 167 -20.74 14.90 -20.90
C ASP A 167 -19.69 13.82 -20.57
N CYS A 168 -19.53 12.88 -21.51
CA CYS A 168 -18.63 11.74 -21.39
C CYS A 168 -17.32 11.89 -22.18
N ALA A 169 -16.98 13.10 -22.64
CA ALA A 169 -15.81 13.31 -23.51
C ALA A 169 -14.48 12.92 -22.83
N LYS A 170 -14.40 13.03 -21.51
CA LYS A 170 -13.22 12.68 -20.69
C LYS A 170 -13.33 11.29 -20.03
N ALA A 171 -14.35 10.50 -20.39
CA ALA A 171 -14.54 9.17 -19.82
C ALA A 171 -13.39 8.25 -20.23
N THR A 172 -12.84 7.54 -19.24
CA THR A 172 -11.78 6.55 -19.46
C THR A 172 -12.23 5.17 -18.99
N HIS A 173 -12.97 5.11 -17.88
CA HIS A 173 -13.39 3.87 -17.26
C HIS A 173 -14.82 3.98 -16.75
N VAL A 174 -15.44 2.81 -16.61
CA VAL A 174 -16.72 2.63 -15.94
C VAL A 174 -16.48 1.80 -14.69
N VAL A 175 -17.09 2.20 -13.58
CA VAL A 175 -17.05 1.40 -12.35
C VAL A 175 -17.95 0.18 -12.56
N ASN A 176 -17.48 -1.05 -12.42
CA ASN A 176 -18.36 -2.23 -12.52
C ASN A 176 -18.88 -2.66 -11.15
N SER A 177 -18.03 -2.56 -10.14
CA SER A 177 -18.32 -2.97 -8.77
C SER A 177 -17.64 -2.04 -7.77
N VAL A 178 -18.31 -1.82 -6.64
CA VAL A 178 -17.75 -1.12 -5.48
C VAL A 178 -17.85 -2.01 -4.26
N TRP A 179 -16.71 -2.29 -3.63
CA TRP A 179 -16.64 -3.08 -2.42
C TRP A 179 -17.01 -2.22 -1.22
N VAL A 180 -17.79 -2.79 -0.31
CA VAL A 180 -18.29 -2.10 0.88
C VAL A 180 -17.76 -2.80 2.10
N GLY A 181 -17.27 -2.01 3.05
CA GLY A 181 -16.57 -2.49 4.22
C GLY A 181 -16.17 -1.39 5.19
N ALA A 182 -15.30 -1.76 6.13
CA ALA A 182 -14.64 -0.86 7.04
C ALA A 182 -13.12 -0.97 6.89
N PHE A 183 -12.41 0.09 7.25
CA PHE A 183 -10.96 0.09 7.32
C PHE A 183 -10.48 0.88 8.53
N LYS A 184 -9.29 0.57 9.00
CA LYS A 184 -8.55 1.32 10.02
C LYS A 184 -7.08 1.32 9.61
N LEU A 185 -6.49 2.51 9.57
CA LEU A 185 -5.06 2.70 9.36
C LEU A 185 -4.46 3.28 10.65
N GLU A 186 -3.44 2.63 11.18
CA GLU A 186 -2.74 3.07 12.39
C GLU A 186 -1.24 2.81 12.32
N SER A 187 -0.47 3.52 13.14
CA SER A 187 0.94 3.19 13.38
C SER A 187 1.03 1.87 14.13
N GLY A 188 1.88 0.96 13.66
CA GLY A 188 2.22 -0.25 14.41
C GLY A 188 3.14 0.05 15.59
N SER A 189 3.06 -0.78 16.63
CA SER A 189 3.98 -0.80 17.78
C SER A 189 5.07 -1.85 17.62
#